data_AF-A0A533XEU3-F1
#
_entry.id   AF-A0A533XEU3-F1
#
_cell.length_a   1.000
_cell.length_b   1.000
_cell.length_c   1.000
_cell.angle_alpha   90.00
_cell.angle_beta   90.00
_cell.angle_gamma   90.00
#
_symmetry.space_group_name_H-M   'P 1'
#
loop_
_entity.id
_entity.type
_entity.pdbx_description
1 polymer ?
#
loop_
_entity_poly.entity_id
_entity_poly.type
_entity_poly.pdbx_seq_one_letter_code
_entity_poly.pdbx_strand_id
1 'polypeptide(L)'
;MTLFRTTHPVEIQTNPIPPEILEEIEAFEGEVQRLNAGEVSSDIFKPFRLQHGIYGQRQPGVQMVRIKIPFGGLTANQSRRIAELADTYA
;
A
#
# COMPACT_ATOMS: atom_id res chain seq x y z
N MET A 1 15.12 23.99 7.09
CA MET A 1 15.83 22.71 6.94
C MET A 1 15.72 22.34 5.47
N THR A 2 16.78 22.55 4.69
CA THR A 2 16.74 22.46 3.22
C THR A 2 16.82 20.99 2.81
N LEU A 3 15.78 20.48 2.16
CA LEU A 3 15.80 19.15 1.54
C LEU A 3 16.85 19.17 0.42
N PHE A 4 17.93 18.40 0.60
CA PHE A 4 18.86 18.09 -0.48
C PHE A 4 18.13 17.22 -1.49
N ARG A 5 17.42 17.85 -2.43
CA ARG A 5 16.88 17.17 -3.61
C ARG A 5 18.09 16.84 -4.49
N THR A 6 18.44 15.57 -4.58
CA THR A 6 19.45 15.07 -5.52
C THR A 6 19.16 15.66 -6.90
N THR A 7 20.18 16.24 -7.51
CA THR A 7 20.09 17.00 -8.76
C THR A 7 19.67 16.16 -9.97
N HIS A 8 19.60 14.84 -9.83
CA HIS A 8 19.17 13.90 -10.88
C HIS A 8 18.11 12.94 -10.29
N PRO A 9 16.86 12.94 -10.79
CA PRO A 9 15.89 11.94 -10.40
C PRO A 9 16.36 10.58 -10.91
N VAL A 10 16.59 9.64 -10.00
CA VAL A 10 16.86 8.26 -10.38
C VAL A 10 15.54 7.64 -10.80
N GLU A 11 15.43 7.24 -12.07
CA GLU A 11 14.25 6.55 -12.59
C GLU A 11 14.02 5.25 -11.81
N ILE A 12 12.78 5.05 -11.36
CA ILE A 12 12.37 3.85 -10.64
C ILE A 12 11.92 2.82 -11.67
N GLN A 13 12.61 1.68 -11.69
CA GLN A 13 12.32 0.59 -12.60
C GLN A 13 11.19 -0.27 -12.03
N THR A 14 10.16 -0.54 -12.83
CA THR A 14 9.02 -1.37 -12.46
C THR A 14 8.83 -2.51 -13.45
N ASN A 15 8.31 -3.63 -12.96
CA ASN A 15 7.87 -4.74 -13.80
C ASN A 15 6.33 -4.76 -13.87
N PRO A 16 5.74 -5.32 -14.94
CA PRO A 16 4.31 -5.55 -14.99
C PRO A 16 3.82 -6.38 -13.79
N ILE A 17 2.65 -6.02 -13.28
CA ILE A 17 1.99 -6.75 -12.18
C ILE A 17 1.47 -8.09 -12.75
N PRO A 18 1.76 -9.24 -12.11
CA PRO A 18 1.20 -10.52 -12.52
C PRO A 18 -0.34 -10.51 -12.50
N PRO A 19 -1.03 -11.21 -13.43
CA PRO A 19 -2.49 -11.21 -13.51
C PRO A 19 -3.19 -11.59 -12.21
N GLU A 20 -2.65 -12.57 -11.48
CA GLU A 20 -3.19 -13.03 -10.20
C GLU A 20 -3.16 -11.95 -9.10
N ILE A 21 -2.18 -11.04 -9.16
CA ILE A 21 -2.09 -9.92 -8.24
C ILE A 21 -3.05 -8.79 -8.64
N LEU A 22 -3.31 -8.62 -9.94
CA LEU A 22 -4.33 -7.68 -10.42
C LEU A 22 -5.73 -8.12 -9.96
N GLU A 23 -6.05 -9.40 -10.08
CA GLU A 23 -7.31 -9.97 -9.57
C GLU A 23 -7.45 -9.76 -8.04
N GLU A 24 -6.36 -9.92 -7.27
CA GLU A 24 -6.38 -9.65 -5.83
C GLU A 24 -6.64 -8.17 -5.52
N ILE A 25 -6.03 -7.25 -6.29
CA ILE A 25 -6.25 -5.80 -6.15
C ILE A 25 -7.71 -5.44 -6.44
N GLU A 26 -8.26 -5.96 -7.54
CA GLU A 26 -9.66 -5.73 -7.93
C GLU A 26 -10.64 -6.29 -6.90
N ALA A 27 -10.38 -7.49 -6.37
CA ALA A 27 -11.19 -8.09 -5.31
C ALA A 27 -11.17 -7.25 -4.03
N PHE A 28 -9.99 -6.74 -3.63
CA PHE A 28 -9.86 -5.85 -2.48
C PHE A 28 -10.62 -4.54 -2.66
N GLU A 29 -10.51 -3.93 -3.85
CA GLU A 29 -11.25 -2.72 -4.19
C GLU A 29 -12.77 -2.95 -4.13
N GLY A 30 -13.26 -4.08 -4.65
CA GLY A 30 -14.66 -4.46 -4.57
C GLY A 30 -15.18 -4.54 -3.13
N GLU A 31 -14.44 -5.18 -2.23
CA GLU A 31 -14.82 -5.26 -0.81
C GLU A 31 -14.80 -3.88 -0.11
N VAL A 32 -13.86 -3.00 -0.47
CA VAL A 32 -13.85 -1.60 -0.01
C VAL A 32 -15.10 -0.86 -0.48
N GLN A 33 -15.51 -1.03 -1.74
CA GLN A 33 -16.72 -0.41 -2.28
C GLN A 33 -17.97 -0.91 -1.54
N ARG A 34 -18.08 -2.22 -1.27
CA ARG A 34 -19.18 -2.81 -0.51
C ARG A 34 -19.25 -2.31 0.93
N LEU A 35 -18.11 -2.15 1.60
CA LEU A 35 -18.04 -1.48 2.91
C LEU A 35 -18.58 -0.05 2.82
N ASN A 36 -18.12 0.73 1.85
CA ASN A 36 -18.53 2.12 1.67
C ASN A 36 -20.03 2.26 1.35
N ALA A 37 -20.60 1.28 0.65
CA ALA A 37 -22.04 1.17 0.37
C ALA A 37 -22.86 0.67 1.59
N GLY A 38 -22.21 0.25 2.68
CA GLY A 38 -22.87 -0.31 3.86
C GLY A 38 -23.36 -1.75 3.69
N GLU A 39 -22.97 -2.43 2.62
CA GLU A 39 -23.35 -3.82 2.33
C GLU A 39 -22.57 -4.84 3.17
N VAL A 40 -21.38 -4.45 3.65
CA VAL A 40 -20.54 -5.23 4.55
C VAL A 40 -20.31 -4.41 5.83
N SER A 41 -20.47 -5.04 6.99
CA SER A 41 -20.20 -4.37 8.26
C SER A 41 -18.70 -4.17 8.50
N SER A 42 -18.36 -3.15 9.27
CA SER A 42 -16.97 -2.88 9.67
C SER A 42 -16.33 -4.06 10.41
N ASP A 43 -17.10 -4.80 11.22
CA ASP A 43 -16.64 -5.96 11.97
C ASP A 43 -16.27 -7.15 11.06
N ILE A 44 -16.97 -7.32 9.93
CA ILE A 44 -16.66 -8.33 8.91
C ILE A 44 -15.47 -7.87 8.05
N PHE A 45 -15.43 -6.59 7.67
CA PHE A 45 -14.37 -6.05 6.84
C PHE A 45 -13.02 -5.96 7.57
N LYS A 46 -13.03 -5.80 8.90
CA LYS A 46 -11.83 -5.70 9.72
C LYS A 46 -10.86 -6.88 9.58
N PRO A 47 -11.25 -8.15 9.79
CA PRO A 47 -10.35 -9.28 9.58
C PRO A 47 -9.87 -9.39 8.12
N PHE A 48 -10.74 -9.10 7.14
CA PHE A 48 -10.40 -9.10 5.72
C PHE A 48 -9.24 -8.14 5.42
N ARG A 49 -9.38 -6.85 5.75
CA ARG A 49 -8.32 -5.86 5.47
C ARG A 49 -7.02 -6.12 6.24
N LEU A 50 -7.08 -6.75 7.41
CA LEU A 50 -5.90 -7.12 8.20
C LEU A 50 -5.09 -8.24 7.53
N GLN A 51 -5.75 -9.18 6.85
CA GLN A 51 -5.07 -10.22 6.07
C GLN A 51 -4.27 -9.61 4.92
N HIS A 52 -4.81 -8.57 4.26
CA HIS A 52 -4.11 -7.78 3.23
C HIS A 52 -3.14 -6.73 3.79
N GLY A 53 -2.89 -6.72 5.11
CA GLY A 53 -1.89 -5.86 5.72
C GLY A 53 -2.31 -4.40 5.92
N ILE A 54 -3.61 -4.10 5.91
CA ILE A 54 -4.16 -2.76 6.13
C ILE A 54 -4.72 -2.63 7.55
N TYR A 55 -4.07 -1.81 8.37
CA TYR A 55 -4.35 -1.66 9.80
C TYR A 55 -4.94 -0.28 10.11
N GLY A 56 -5.94 -0.24 10.99
CA GLY A 56 -6.47 1.02 11.51
C GLY A 56 -5.46 1.70 12.43
N GLN A 57 -5.43 3.02 12.40
CA GLN A 57 -4.68 3.84 13.36
C GLN A 57 -5.63 4.54 14.33
N ARG A 58 -5.08 5.09 15.43
CA ARG A 58 -5.86 5.92 16.37
C ARG A 58 -6.21 7.28 15.77
N GLN A 59 -5.36 7.77 14.86
CA GLN A 59 -5.60 8.96 14.08
C GLN A 59 -6.76 8.70 13.10
N PRO A 60 -7.75 9.60 13.04
CA PRO A 60 -8.87 9.43 12.12
C PRO A 60 -8.41 9.60 10.67
N GLY A 61 -9.05 8.86 9.76
CA GLY A 61 -8.85 9.02 8.31
C GLY A 61 -7.59 8.38 7.73
N VAL A 62 -6.73 7.76 8.55
CA VAL A 62 -5.47 7.15 8.10
C VAL A 62 -5.40 5.66 8.40
N GLN A 63 -4.65 4.94 7.56
CA GLN A 63 -4.40 3.51 7.72
C GLN A 63 -2.89 3.26 7.67
N MET A 64 -2.43 2.26 8.42
CA MET A 64 -1.07 1.73 8.29
C MET A 64 -1.05 0.59 7.29
N VAL A 65 -0.09 0.62 6.36
CA VAL A 65 0.11 -0.41 5.35
C VAL A 65 1.37 -1.21 5.68
N ARG A 66 1.24 -2.54 5.80
CA ARG A 66 2.36 -3.45 6.05
C ARG A 66 2.92 -3.98 4.73
N ILE A 67 4.17 -3.64 4.44
CA ILE A 67 4.91 -4.18 3.29
C ILE A 67 5.75 -5.38 3.74
N LYS A 68 5.54 -6.54 3.12
CA LYS A 68 6.31 -7.77 3.42
C LYS A 68 7.60 -7.78 2.61
N ILE A 69 8.74 -7.85 3.29
CA ILE A 69 10.07 -7.98 2.67
C ILE A 69 10.67 -9.32 3.12
N PRO A 70 10.65 -10.37 2.27
CA PRO A 70 11.22 -11.67 2.60
C PRO A 70 12.68 -11.53 3.04
N PHE A 71 13.00 -12.06 4.23
CA PHE A 71 14.35 -12.00 4.81
C PHE A 71 14.94 -10.59 4.98
N GLY A 72 14.13 -9.53 4.83
CA GLY A 72 14.58 -8.14 4.92
C GLY A 72 15.43 -7.67 3.73
N GLY A 73 15.58 -8.47 2.68
CA GLY A 73 16.36 -8.11 1.50
C GLY A 73 15.63 -7.10 0.61
N LEU A 74 16.24 -5.93 0.38
CA LEU A 74 15.66 -4.86 -0.45
C LEU A 74 16.75 -4.19 -1.29
N THR A 75 16.49 -4.01 -2.59
CA THR A 75 17.38 -3.24 -3.47
C THR A 75 17.16 -1.74 -3.30
N ALA A 76 18.14 -0.92 -3.71
CA ALA A 76 17.99 0.53 -3.73
C ALA A 76 16.79 1.00 -4.60
N ASN A 77 16.52 0.33 -5.72
CA ASN A 77 15.38 0.63 -6.58
C ASN A 77 14.04 0.40 -5.85
N GLN A 78 13.88 -0.74 -5.17
CA GLN A 78 12.67 -1.04 -4.40
C GLN A 78 12.50 -0.08 -3.21
N SER A 79 13.59 0.29 -2.53
CA SER A 79 13.56 1.29 -1.45
C SER A 79 13.09 2.67 -1.95
N ARG A 80 13.57 3.12 -3.11
CA ARG A 80 13.08 4.36 -3.73
C ARG A 80 11.60 4.30 -4.07
N ARG A 81 11.11 3.16 -4.57
CA ARG A 81 9.66 3.00 -4.82
C ARG A 81 8.83 3.12 -3.55
N ILE A 82 9.30 2.55 -2.44
CA ILE A 82 8.61 2.69 -1.14
C ILE A 82 8.63 4.15 -0.68
N ALA A 83 9.75 4.86 -0.83
CA ALA A 83 9.86 6.27 -0.47
C ALA A 83 8.92 7.14 -1.29
N GLU A 84 8.84 6.93 -2.61
CA GLU A 84 7.91 7.64 -3.49
C GLU A 84 6.43 7.41 -3.10
N LEU A 85 6.06 6.17 -2.75
CA LEU A 85 4.72 5.87 -2.26
C LEU A 85 4.43 6.58 -0.94
N ALA A 86 5.40 6.62 -0.02
CA ALA A 86 5.27 7.36 1.23
C ALA A 86 5.11 8.87 0.99
N ASP A 87 5.94 9.48 0.14
CA ASP A 87 5.85 10.91 -0.19
C ASP A 87 4.52 11.28 -0.85
N THR A 88 3.89 10.34 -1.56
CA THR A 88 2.63 10.58 -2.30
C THR A 88 1.39 10.35 -1.44
N TYR A 89 1.40 9.34 -0.55
CA TYR A 89 0.18 8.84 0.11
C TYR A 89 0.21 8.87 1.65
N ALA A 90 1.35 9.15 2.28
CA ALA A 90 1.51 9.16 3.74
C ALA A 90 1.86 10.55 4.29
#